data_AF-A0A7L0UQ52-F1
#
_entry.id   AF-A0A7L0UQ52-F1
#
_cell.length_a   1.000
_cell.length_b   1.000
_cell.length_c   1.000
_cell.angle_alpha   90.00
_cell.angle_beta   90.00
_cell.angle_gamma   90.00
#
_symmetry.space_group_name_H-M   'P 1'
#
loop_
_entity.id
_entity.type
_entity.pdbx_description
1 polymer ?
#
loop_
_entity_poly.entity_id
_entity_poly.type
_entity_poly.pdbx_seq_one_letter_code
_entity_poly.pdbx_strand_id
1 'polypeptide(L)'
;AVEVGSTSEALEAAKAGADIVLLDNFTPQGALSAAAEVKAAHPQVTVEVSGGINMEVLPHFLGSHIDVISMGCLTHGATSLDFALRL
;
A
#
# COMPACT_ATOMS: atom_id res chain seq x y z
N ALA A 1 7.32 8.38 4.43
CA ALA A 1 7.34 7.36 3.36
C ALA A 1 7.97 7.96 2.12
N VAL A 2 8.71 7.16 1.36
CA VAL A 2 9.20 7.52 0.02
C VAL A 2 8.33 6.80 -1.00
N GLU A 3 7.70 7.56 -1.88
CA GLU A 3 6.86 7.04 -2.97
C GLU A 3 7.73 6.61 -4.15
N VAL A 4 7.44 5.45 -4.70
CA VAL A 4 8.19 4.83 -5.79
C VAL A 4 7.25 4.22 -6.81
N GLY A 5 7.65 4.24 -8.09
CA GLY A 5 6.89 3.67 -9.21
C GLY A 5 7.46 2.36 -9.75
N SER A 6 8.59 1.89 -9.19
CA SER A 6 9.23 0.63 -9.62
C SER A 6 9.96 -0.09 -8.49
N THR A 7 10.16 -1.41 -8.64
CA THR A 7 10.92 -2.22 -7.67
C THR A 7 12.36 -1.72 -7.49
N SER A 8 12.98 -1.23 -8.57
CA SER A 8 14.34 -0.68 -8.49
C SER A 8 14.40 0.56 -7.60
N GLU A 9 13.43 1.48 -7.75
CA GLU A 9 13.34 2.66 -6.90
C GLU A 9 13.02 2.28 -5.45
N ALA A 10 12.17 1.28 -5.24
CA ALA A 10 11.85 0.75 -3.91
C ALA A 10 13.10 0.27 -3.16
N LEU A 11 13.97 -0.48 -3.84
CA LEU A 11 15.22 -0.98 -3.28
C LEU A 11 16.22 0.15 -3.01
N GLU A 12 16.35 1.13 -3.92
CA GLU A 12 17.22 2.28 -3.69
C GLU A 12 16.72 3.15 -2.52
N ALA A 13 15.41 3.34 -2.40
CA ALA A 13 14.82 4.06 -1.26
C ALA A 13 15.08 3.34 0.07
N ALA A 14 14.88 2.02 0.12
CA ALA A 14 15.17 1.20 1.29
C ALA A 14 16.67 1.25 1.66
N LYS A 15 17.55 1.14 0.66
CA LYS A 15 19.00 1.23 0.83
C LYS A 15 19.48 2.61 1.28
N ALA A 16 18.80 3.67 0.85
CA ALA A 16 19.06 5.04 1.30
C ALA A 16 18.56 5.31 2.74
N GLY A 17 17.91 4.33 3.38
CA GLY A 17 17.47 4.41 4.78
C GLY A 17 16.04 4.88 4.96
N ALA A 18 15.16 4.73 3.96
CA ALA A 18 13.74 5.04 4.14
C ALA A 18 13.08 4.07 5.14
N ASP A 19 12.36 4.61 6.14
CA ASP A 19 11.61 3.79 7.10
C ASP A 19 10.38 3.13 6.48
N ILE A 20 9.77 3.81 5.51
CA ILE A 20 8.56 3.36 4.80
C ILE A 20 8.77 3.57 3.30
N VAL A 21 8.56 2.51 2.52
CA VAL A 21 8.52 2.54 1.05
C VAL A 21 7.07 2.37 0.60
N LEU A 22 6.59 3.34 -0.17
CA LEU A 22 5.23 3.39 -0.69
C LEU A 22 5.24 3.01 -2.18
N LEU A 23 4.68 1.85 -2.51
CA LEU A 23 4.52 1.36 -3.86
C LEU A 23 3.25 1.98 -4.47
N ASP A 24 3.41 2.98 -5.34
CA ASP A 24 2.29 3.70 -5.93
C ASP A 24 1.86 3.11 -7.28
N ASN A 25 0.57 2.83 -7.44
CA ASN A 25 -0.06 2.34 -8.67
C ASN A 25 0.53 1.04 -9.24
N PHE A 26 1.05 0.17 -8.37
CA PHE A 26 1.52 -1.16 -8.77
C PHE A 26 0.35 -2.09 -9.10
N THR A 27 0.58 -3.04 -10.01
CA THR A 27 -0.31 -4.20 -10.14
C THR A 27 -0.21 -5.08 -8.89
N PRO A 28 -1.24 -5.86 -8.52
CA PRO A 28 -1.18 -6.70 -7.32
C PRO A 28 0.02 -7.65 -7.31
N GLN A 29 0.29 -8.31 -8.44
CA GLN A 29 1.45 -9.19 -8.57
C GLN A 29 2.78 -8.44 -8.47
N GLY A 30 2.87 -7.26 -9.10
CA GLY A 30 4.06 -6.41 -9.02
C GLY A 30 4.32 -5.93 -7.60
N ALA A 31 3.29 -5.49 -6.89
CA ALA A 31 3.37 -5.04 -5.51
C ALA A 31 3.85 -6.16 -4.57
N LEU A 32 3.29 -7.37 -4.71
CA LEU A 32 3.69 -8.53 -3.91
C LEU A 32 5.15 -8.93 -4.15
N SER A 33 5.60 -8.92 -5.41
CA SER A 33 7.01 -9.20 -5.74
C SER A 33 7.94 -8.14 -5.17
N ALA A 34 7.63 -6.86 -5.41
CA ALA A 34 8.44 -5.74 -4.93
C ALA A 34 8.52 -5.72 -3.40
N ALA A 35 7.40 -5.96 -2.71
CA ALA A 35 7.36 -6.05 -1.26
C ALA A 35 8.24 -7.19 -0.73
N ALA A 36 8.18 -8.38 -1.35
CA ALA A 36 9.02 -9.51 -0.97
C ALA A 36 10.51 -9.20 -1.15
N GLU A 37 10.89 -8.58 -2.27
CA GLU A 37 12.28 -8.18 -2.54
C GLU A 37 12.79 -7.13 -1.54
N VAL A 38 11.99 -6.09 -1.26
CA VAL A 38 12.33 -5.06 -0.27
C VAL A 38 12.47 -5.69 1.12
N LYS A 39 11.53 -6.53 1.55
CA LYS A 39 11.60 -7.20 2.87
C LYS A 39 12.76 -8.18 2.98
N ALA A 40 13.15 -8.84 1.89
CA ALA A 40 14.30 -9.75 1.88
C ALA A 40 15.63 -8.99 2.05
N ALA A 41 15.76 -7.82 1.42
CA ALA A 41 16.96 -6.99 1.53
C ALA A 41 16.98 -6.13 2.81
N HIS A 42 15.82 -5.63 3.23
CA HIS A 42 15.64 -4.66 4.30
C HIS A 42 14.41 -5.00 5.16
N PRO A 43 14.48 -6.04 6.02
CA PRO A 43 13.31 -6.58 6.73
C PRO A 43 12.62 -5.60 7.69
N GLN A 44 13.35 -4.59 8.16
CA GLN A 44 12.84 -3.53 9.04
C GLN A 44 12.03 -2.45 8.32
N VAL A 45 12.13 -2.35 6.99
CA VAL A 45 11.42 -1.33 6.22
C VAL A 45 9.94 -1.69 6.16
N THR A 46 9.08 -0.70 6.39
CA THR A 46 7.64 -0.86 6.22
C THR A 46 7.30 -0.72 4.75
N VAL A 47 6.54 -1.67 4.20
CA VAL A 47 6.06 -1.62 2.82
C VAL A 47 4.58 -1.25 2.82
N GLU A 48 4.29 -0.13 2.17
CA GLU A 48 2.95 0.39 1.96
C GLU A 48 2.58 0.28 0.47
N VAL A 49 1.32 -0.03 0.17
CA VAL A 49 0.77 0.01 -1.19
C VAL A 49 -0.37 1.03 -1.29
N SER A 50 -0.41 1.77 -2.41
CA SER A 50 -1.42 2.78 -2.71
C SER A 50 -1.70 2.82 -4.22
N GLY A 51 -2.74 3.58 -4.60
CA GLY A 51 -3.13 3.83 -5.98
C GLY A 51 -4.29 2.94 -6.43
N GLY A 52 -5.47 3.54 -6.60
CA GLY A 52 -6.64 2.86 -7.19
C GLY A 52 -7.23 1.70 -6.37
N ILE A 53 -6.81 1.49 -5.11
CA ILE A 53 -7.27 0.37 -4.29
C ILE A 53 -8.68 0.63 -3.74
N ASN A 54 -9.59 -0.32 -3.97
CA ASN A 54 -10.95 -0.35 -3.44
C ASN A 54 -11.26 -1.71 -2.80
N MET A 55 -12.45 -1.88 -2.22
CA MET A 55 -12.83 -3.13 -1.53
C MET A 55 -12.85 -4.38 -2.43
N GLU A 56 -13.06 -4.22 -3.75
CA GLU A 56 -13.09 -5.32 -4.71
C GLU A 56 -11.69 -5.80 -5.07
N VAL A 57 -10.73 -4.87 -5.21
CA VAL A 57 -9.36 -5.17 -5.61
C VAL A 57 -8.46 -5.47 -4.40
N LEU A 58 -8.80 -4.94 -3.21
CA LEU A 58 -8.05 -5.11 -1.96
C LEU A 58 -7.57 -6.54 -1.69
N PRO A 59 -8.40 -7.60 -1.85
CA PRO A 59 -7.95 -8.98 -1.59
C PRO A 59 -6.72 -9.41 -2.39
N HIS A 60 -6.49 -8.84 -3.58
CA HIS A 60 -5.35 -9.17 -4.41
C HIS A 60 -4.03 -8.58 -3.90
N PHE A 61 -4.10 -7.53 -3.06
CA PHE A 61 -2.94 -6.90 -2.44
C PHE A 61 -2.62 -7.48 -1.06
N LEU A 62 -3.40 -8.44 -0.56
CA LEU A 62 -3.11 -9.07 0.73
C LEU A 62 -1.91 -10.01 0.59
N GLY A 63 -0.82 -9.68 1.27
CA GLY A 63 0.41 -10.49 1.27
C GLY A 63 1.19 -10.32 2.57
N SER A 64 2.01 -11.33 2.91
CA SER A 64 2.80 -11.35 4.15
C SER A 64 3.87 -10.27 4.25
N HIS A 65 4.19 -9.60 3.14
CA HIS A 65 5.24 -8.59 3.05
C HIS A 65 4.71 -7.16 2.88
N ILE A 66 3.40 -7.00 2.79
CA ILE A 66 2.73 -5.69 2.74
C ILE A 66 2.22 -5.41 4.15
N ASP A 67 2.71 -4.33 4.75
CA ASP A 67 2.38 -3.97 6.13
C ASP A 67 1.18 -3.00 6.18
N VAL A 68 1.06 -2.12 5.17
CA VAL A 68 0.05 -1.06 5.13
C VAL A 68 -0.58 -0.98 3.74
N ILE A 69 -1.90 -0.78 3.70
CA ILE A 69 -2.65 -0.52 2.47
C ILE A 69 -3.41 0.78 2.62
N SER A 70 -3.09 1.76 1.80
CA SER A 70 -3.74 3.06 1.79
C SER A 70 -4.83 3.12 0.72
N MET A 71 -6.05 3.48 1.14
CA MET A 71 -7.25 3.45 0.29
C MET A 71 -7.97 4.81 0.35
N GLY A 72 -7.77 5.63 -0.68
CA GLY A 72 -8.42 6.95 -0.76
C GLY A 72 -9.95 6.89 -0.80
N CYS A 73 -10.55 5.76 -1.21
CA CYS A 73 -12.00 5.56 -1.23
C CYS A 73 -12.64 5.61 0.16
N LEU A 74 -11.87 5.41 1.24
CA LEU A 74 -12.34 5.48 2.62
C LEU A 74 -12.76 6.91 3.04
N THR A 75 -12.27 7.94 2.36
CA THR A 75 -12.56 9.34 2.70
C THR A 75 -13.20 10.11 1.54
N HIS A 76 -12.67 9.98 0.32
CA HIS A 76 -13.18 10.70 -0.84
C HIS A 76 -14.37 10.01 -1.54
N GLY A 77 -14.66 8.75 -1.19
CA GLY A 77 -15.72 7.94 -1.80
C GLY A 77 -16.66 7.24 -0.80
N ALA A 78 -16.57 7.58 0.48
CA ALA A 78 -17.36 6.94 1.51
C ALA A 78 -18.83 7.40 1.48
N THR A 79 -19.76 6.46 1.48
CA THR A 79 -21.20 6.74 1.59
C THR A 79 -21.55 7.06 3.04
N SER A 80 -22.32 8.13 3.26
CA SER A 80 -22.85 8.48 4.58
C SER A 80 -23.86 7.43 5.05
N LEU A 81 -23.83 7.10 6.34
CA LEU A 81 -24.88 6.30 6.97
C LEU A 81 -26.12 7.18 7.21
N ASP A 82 -27.29 6.63 6.92
CA ASP A 82 -28.57 7.29 7.18
C ASP A 82 -28.95 7.11 8.66
N PHE A 83 -29.17 8.23 9.36
CA PHE A 83 -29.53 8.25 10.77
C PHE A 83 -30.84 9.01 10.96
N ALA A 84 -31.75 8.43 11.76
CA ALA A 84 -33.00 9.06 12.14
C ALA A 84 -33.07 9.27 13.66
N LEU A 85 -33.40 10.48 14.09
CA LEU A 85 -33.72 10.78 15.48
C LEU A 85 -35.23 10.61 15.69
N ARG A 86 -35.64 9.82 16.68
CA ARG A 86 -37.05 9.70 17.11
C ARG A 86 -37.18 10.27 18.52
N LEU A 87 -38.18 11.13 18.70
CA LEU A 87 -38.55 11.73 19.99
C LEU A 87 -39.47 10.80 20.77
#